data_AF-A0A0G3M450-F1
#
_entry.id   AF-A0A0G3M450-F1
#
_cell.length_a   1.000
_cell.length_b   1.000
_cell.length_c   1.000
_cell.angle_alpha   90.00
_cell.angle_beta   90.00
_cell.angle_gamma   90.00
#
_symmetry.space_group_name_H-M   'P 1'
#
loop_
_entity.id
_entity.type
_entity.pdbx_description
1 polymer ?
#
loop_
_entity_poly.entity_id
_entity_poly.type
_entity_poly.pdbx_seq_one_letter_code
_entity_poly.pdbx_strand_id
1 'polypeptide(L)'
;MSFEKDFPRLVQFFGAYFPDADFEDLTDEEIVSEYVSKHKKYDNYQKIIQLIKDIEKLINNIDYYWEEVGDEANRYFENSQDALKWLNMIKKELEK
;
A
#
# COMPACT_ATOMS: atom_id res chain seq x y z
N MET A 1 -7.61 -5.70 -17.66
CA MET A 1 -6.31 -5.21 -17.14
C MET A 1 -5.87 -6.18 -16.06
N SER A 2 -4.59 -6.21 -15.71
CA SER A 2 -4.10 -7.09 -14.65
C SER A 2 -3.44 -6.19 -13.62
N PHE A 3 -3.99 -6.11 -12.42
CA PHE A 3 -3.49 -5.24 -11.35
C PHE A 3 -1.97 -5.39 -11.15
N GLU A 4 -1.48 -6.64 -11.13
CA GLU A 4 -0.05 -6.97 -11.07
C GLU A 4 0.79 -6.37 -12.21
N LYS A 5 0.25 -6.26 -13.42
CA LYS A 5 0.97 -5.66 -14.57
C LYS A 5 0.99 -4.15 -14.50
N ASP A 6 -0.10 -3.56 -14.01
CA ASP A 6 -0.28 -2.11 -13.92
C ASP A 6 0.39 -1.49 -12.69
N PHE A 7 0.54 -2.27 -11.62
CA PHE A 7 1.04 -1.87 -10.29
C PHE A 7 1.94 -2.95 -9.62
N PRO A 8 3.01 -3.43 -10.27
CA PRO A 8 3.83 -4.54 -9.75
C PRO A 8 4.50 -4.21 -8.40
N ARG A 9 4.86 -2.95 -8.16
CA ARG A 9 5.44 -2.51 -6.88
C ARG A 9 4.40 -2.48 -5.75
N LEU A 10 3.14 -2.18 -6.07
CA LEU A 10 2.07 -2.19 -5.06
C LEU A 10 1.72 -3.62 -4.68
N VAL A 11 1.68 -4.55 -5.63
CA VAL A 11 1.56 -5.99 -5.35
C VAL A 11 2.65 -6.46 -4.38
N GLN A 12 3.91 -6.16 -4.68
CA GLN A 12 5.02 -6.52 -3.79
C GLN A 12 4.93 -5.85 -2.42
N PHE A 13 4.46 -4.61 -2.35
CA PHE A 13 4.35 -3.88 -1.10
C PHE A 13 3.17 -4.38 -0.26
N PHE A 14 1.98 -4.53 -0.86
CA PHE A 14 0.79 -5.02 -0.17
C PHE A 14 0.99 -6.45 0.29
N GLY A 15 1.35 -7.37 -0.61
CA GLY A 15 1.48 -8.79 -0.30
C GLY A 15 2.67 -9.16 0.59
N ALA A 16 3.65 -8.28 0.79
CA ALA A 16 4.80 -8.57 1.66
C ALA A 16 4.72 -7.96 3.07
N TYR A 17 3.86 -6.95 3.28
CA TYR A 17 3.87 -6.17 4.52
C TYR A 17 2.53 -6.18 5.26
N PHE A 18 1.39 -6.35 4.58
CA PHE A 18 0.07 -6.29 5.21
C PHE A 18 -0.53 -7.65 5.61
N PRO A 19 -0.29 -8.77 4.90
CA PRO A 19 -0.78 -10.07 5.32
C PRO A 19 -0.25 -10.51 6.69
N ASP A 20 0.96 -10.07 7.06
CA ASP A 20 1.60 -10.38 8.33
C ASP A 20 1.16 -9.46 9.49
N ALA A 21 0.34 -8.43 9.22
CA ALA A 21 -0.15 -7.49 10.24
C ALA A 21 -0.82 -8.19 11.42
N ASP A 22 -1.60 -9.24 11.14
CA ASP A 22 -2.34 -10.02 12.13
C ASP A 22 -1.41 -10.87 13.01
N PHE A 23 -0.22 -11.21 12.51
CA PHE A 23 0.79 -11.98 13.27
C PHE A 23 1.67 -11.09 14.16
N GLU A 24 1.88 -9.83 13.78
CA GLU A 24 2.79 -8.91 14.45
C GLU A 24 2.09 -7.95 15.45
N ASP A 25 0.75 -8.00 15.57
CA ASP A 25 -0.07 -7.07 16.39
C ASP A 25 0.17 -5.59 15.97
N LEU A 26 0.54 -5.37 14.71
CA LEU A 26 0.85 -4.05 14.16
C LEU A 26 -0.36 -3.46 13.44
N THR A 27 -0.55 -2.15 13.59
CA THR A 27 -1.52 -1.42 12.77
C THR A 27 -0.95 -1.16 11.37
N ASP A 28 -1.83 -0.94 10.40
CA ASP A 28 -1.43 -0.57 9.04
C ASP A 28 -0.49 0.66 9.03
N GLU A 29 -0.73 1.64 9.91
CA GLU A 29 0.12 2.84 10.06
C GLU A 29 1.53 2.46 10.53
N GLU A 30 1.64 1.58 11.52
CA GLU A 30 2.93 1.12 12.06
C GLU A 30 3.72 0.33 11.01
N ILE A 31 3.05 -0.50 10.21
CA ILE A 31 3.67 -1.26 9.10
C ILE A 31 4.30 -0.30 8.08
N VAL A 32 3.57 0.74 7.69
CA VAL A 32 4.08 1.75 6.74
C VAL A 32 5.21 2.55 7.37
N SER A 33 5.09 2.93 8.65
CA SER A 33 6.12 3.65 9.40
C SER A 33 7.43 2.83 9.51
N GLU A 34 7.32 1.53 9.78
CA GLU A 34 8.44 0.60 9.76
C GLU A 34 9.06 0.47 8.38
N TYR A 35 8.24 0.37 7.33
CA TYR A 35 8.72 0.33 5.95
C TYR A 35 9.53 1.58 5.61
N VAL A 36 9.02 2.77 5.93
CA VAL A 36 9.69 4.05 5.73
C VAL A 36 10.99 4.12 6.52
N SER A 37 10.96 3.73 7.79
CA SER A 37 12.14 3.73 8.68
C SER A 37 13.24 2.79 8.18
N LYS A 38 12.87 1.59 7.71
CA LYS A 38 13.79 0.62 7.10
C LYS A 38 14.40 1.22 5.82
N HIS A 39 13.61 1.81 4.92
CA HIS A 39 14.09 2.26 3.61
C HIS A 39 14.81 3.62 3.63
N LYS A 40 14.46 4.54 4.54
CA LYS A 40 15.20 5.80 4.75
C LYS A 40 16.63 5.57 5.21
N LYS A 41 16.87 4.51 6.01
CA LYS A 41 18.20 4.18 6.54
C LYS A 41 19.20 3.68 5.49
N TYR A 42 18.72 3.12 4.38
CA TYR A 42 19.55 2.47 3.35
C TYR A 42 19.63 3.24 2.02
N ASP A 43 19.44 4.57 2.01
CA ASP A 43 19.47 5.42 0.81
C ASP A 43 18.42 5.05 -0.27
N ASN A 44 17.42 4.22 0.09
CA ASN A 44 16.39 3.73 -0.81
C ASN A 44 15.19 4.69 -0.94
N TYR A 45 15.39 5.98 -0.68
CA TYR A 45 14.31 6.98 -0.68
C TYR A 45 13.60 7.07 -2.05
N GLN A 46 14.32 6.80 -3.15
CA GLN A 46 13.73 6.70 -4.49
C GLN A 46 12.63 5.62 -4.60
N LYS A 47 12.73 4.52 -3.86
CA LYS A 47 11.69 3.48 -3.84
C LYS A 47 10.41 3.99 -3.18
N ILE A 48 10.54 4.76 -2.10
CA ILE A 48 9.40 5.39 -1.41
C ILE A 48 8.70 6.38 -2.36
N ILE A 49 9.47 7.22 -3.06
CA ILE A 49 8.92 8.17 -4.03
C ILE A 49 8.16 7.43 -5.16
N GLN A 50 8.71 6.34 -5.69
CA GLN A 50 8.02 5.55 -6.72
C GLN A 50 6.74 4.91 -6.18
N LEU A 51 6.77 4.39 -4.95
CA LEU A 51 5.61 3.80 -4.29
C LEU A 51 4.49 4.84 -4.10
N ILE A 52 4.82 6.04 -3.64
CA ILE A 52 3.87 7.16 -3.50
C ILE A 52 3.20 7.44 -4.86
N LYS A 53 3.97 7.54 -5.94
CA LYS A 53 3.43 7.79 -7.30
C LYS A 53 2.49 6.67 -7.77
N ASP A 54 2.84 5.41 -7.50
CA ASP A 54 1.97 4.28 -7.84
C ASP A 54 0.67 4.31 -7.04
N ILE A 55 0.73 4.65 -5.74
CA ILE A 55 -0.46 4.85 -4.90
C ILE A 55 -1.32 6.00 -5.43
N GLU A 56 -0.73 7.12 -5.83
CA GLU A 56 -1.48 8.24 -6.43
C GLU A 56 -2.18 7.80 -7.72
N LYS A 57 -1.50 7.03 -8.58
CA LYS A 57 -2.12 6.46 -9.78
C LYS A 57 -3.25 5.49 -9.41
N LEU A 58 -3.06 4.65 -8.40
CA LEU A 58 -4.08 3.70 -7.93
C LEU A 58 -5.31 4.41 -7.36
N ILE A 59 -5.11 5.44 -6.52
CA ILE A 59 -6.19 6.26 -5.96
C ILE A 59 -7.11 6.80 -7.06
N ASN A 60 -6.54 7.26 -8.18
CA ASN A 60 -7.32 7.76 -9.32
C ASN A 60 -8.10 6.65 -10.08
N ASN A 61 -7.79 5.38 -9.85
CA ASN A 61 -8.41 4.23 -10.50
C ASN A 61 -9.06 3.27 -9.49
N ILE A 62 -9.24 3.68 -8.23
CA ILE A 62 -9.59 2.77 -7.14
C ILE A 62 -10.96 2.12 -7.33
N ASP A 63 -11.89 2.80 -7.99
CA ASP A 63 -13.21 2.24 -8.32
C ASP A 63 -13.13 0.95 -9.16
N TYR A 64 -12.02 0.73 -9.87
CA TYR A 64 -11.80 -0.46 -10.70
C TYR A 64 -10.91 -1.53 -10.06
N TYR A 65 -10.15 -1.18 -9.02
CA TYR A 65 -9.07 -2.04 -8.48
C TYR A 65 -9.20 -2.31 -6.98
N TRP A 66 -10.26 -1.82 -6.32
CA TRP A 66 -10.39 -1.91 -4.87
C TRP A 66 -10.48 -3.36 -4.36
N GLU A 67 -11.05 -4.27 -5.14
CA GLU A 67 -11.11 -5.70 -4.81
C GLU A 67 -9.70 -6.30 -4.84
N GLU A 68 -8.95 -6.10 -5.93
CA GLU A 68 -7.57 -6.58 -6.04
C GLU A 68 -6.64 -6.00 -4.96
N VAL A 69 -6.83 -4.73 -4.57
CA VAL A 69 -6.08 -4.14 -3.45
C VAL A 69 -6.37 -4.89 -2.15
N GLY A 70 -7.62 -5.31 -1.94
CA GLY A 70 -8.03 -6.12 -0.80
C GLY A 70 -7.41 -7.51 -0.82
N ASP A 71 -7.46 -8.20 -1.95
CA ASP A 71 -6.84 -9.51 -2.13
C ASP A 71 -5.33 -9.46 -1.84
N GLU A 72 -4.63 -8.49 -2.43
CA GLU A 72 -3.17 -8.37 -2.30
C GLU A 72 -2.74 -7.96 -0.88
N ALA A 73 -3.51 -7.12 -0.20
CA ALA A 73 -3.22 -6.71 1.17
C ALA A 73 -3.77 -7.68 2.22
N ASN A 74 -4.44 -8.77 1.80
CA ASN A 74 -5.23 -9.64 2.67
C ASN A 74 -6.18 -8.85 3.59
N ARG A 75 -6.85 -7.85 3.02
CA ARG A 75 -7.72 -6.91 3.74
C ARG A 75 -9.10 -6.83 3.11
N TYR A 76 -10.12 -6.95 3.94
CA TYR A 76 -11.49 -6.72 3.48
C TYR A 76 -11.82 -5.23 3.37
N PHE A 77 -12.39 -4.84 2.24
CA PHE A 77 -13.01 -3.54 2.03
C PHE A 77 -14.49 -3.74 1.70
N GLU A 78 -15.37 -2.91 2.25
CA GLU A 78 -16.79 -2.99 1.90
C GLU A 78 -17.09 -2.40 0.51
N ASN A 79 -16.31 -1.41 0.09
CA ASN A 79 -16.47 -0.70 -1.17
C ASN A 79 -15.20 0.10 -1.52
N SER A 80 -15.18 0.69 -2.72
CA SER A 80 -14.06 1.51 -3.21
C SER A 80 -13.73 2.70 -2.33
N GLN A 81 -14.69 3.27 -1.58
CA GLN A 81 -14.44 4.38 -0.68
C GLN A 81 -13.66 3.95 0.57
N ASP A 82 -13.89 2.73 1.05
CA ASP A 82 -13.13 2.18 2.17
C ASP A 82 -11.68 1.89 1.78
N ALA A 83 -11.46 1.30 0.60
CA ALA A 83 -10.14 1.14 0.02
C ALA A 83 -9.44 2.49 -0.21
N LEU A 84 -10.18 3.50 -0.71
CA LEU A 84 -9.66 4.85 -0.92
C LEU A 84 -9.20 5.50 0.39
N LYS A 85 -9.97 5.40 1.47
CA LYS A 85 -9.58 5.93 2.79
C LYS A 85 -8.28 5.28 3.27
N TRP A 86 -8.18 3.96 3.14
CA TRP A 86 -7.00 3.20 3.54
C TRP A 86 -5.77 3.59 2.70
N LEU A 87 -5.90 3.69 1.38
CA LEU A 87 -4.81 4.14 0.49
C LEU A 87 -4.35 5.57 0.79
N ASN A 88 -5.26 6.48 1.14
CA ASN A 88 -4.89 7.83 1.56
C ASN A 88 -4.14 7.85 2.89
N MET A 89 -4.50 6.98 3.83
CA MET A 89 -3.74 6.80 5.07
C MET A 89 -2.33 6.29 4.77
N ILE A 90 -2.18 5.24 3.95
CA ILE A 90 -0.86 4.72 3.56
C ILE A 90 -0.03 5.81 2.89
N LYS A 91 -0.60 6.55 1.94
CA LYS A 91 0.09 7.65 1.26
C LYS A 91 0.64 8.65 2.27
N LYS A 92 -0.21 9.10 3.20
CA LYS A 92 0.17 10.05 4.25
C LYS A 92 1.31 9.53 5.12
N GLU A 93 1.28 8.25 5.48
CA GLU A 93 2.35 7.63 6.27
C GLU A 93 3.66 7.50 5.50
N LEU A 94 3.61 7.19 4.19
CA LEU A 94 4.80 7.16 3.32
C LEU A 94 5.45 8.53 3.12
N GLU A 95 4.67 9.60 3.21
CA GLU A 95 5.12 11.00 3.04
C GLU A 95 5.75 11.60 4.31
N LYS A 96 5.65 10.94 5.46
CA LYS A 96 6.36 11.33 6.70
C LYS A 96 7.85 11.08 6.59
#